data_AF-A0A8J8GPJ6-F1
#
_entry.id   AF-A0A8J8GPJ6-F1
#
_cell.length_a   1.000
_cell.length_b   1.000
_cell.length_c   1.000
_cell.angle_alpha   90.00
_cell.angle_beta   90.00
_cell.angle_gamma   90.00
#
_symmetry.space_group_name_H-M   'P 1'
#
loop_
_entity.id
_entity.type
_entity.pdbx_description
1 polymer ?
#
loop_
_entity_poly.entity_id
_entity_poly.type
_entity_poly.pdbx_seq_one_letter_code
_entity_poly.pdbx_strand_id
1 'polypeptide(L)'
;MASPEPELAVYTCRSCGECRLASAAPACCDEPMDEIDDTVPVESPTESHLMRAVFDISETELEVCRHLMAEDELTVDELTGLVDRDRSVVTRHLNHLVELGMVEKHSRVLSNGGRVNVYSHRSAAAVRRQFKLGLYTWLTDAVDVVDDLSEDKIERLVGGTDEGGRGPVIVDGDE
;
A
#
# COMPACT_ATOMS: atom_id res chain seq x y z
N MET A 1 -25.69 8.56 12.63
CA MET A 1 -25.61 7.19 13.17
C MET A 1 -24.44 6.53 12.46
N ALA A 2 -23.27 6.50 13.10
CA ALA A 2 -22.12 5.80 12.54
C ALA A 2 -22.37 4.31 12.74
N SER A 3 -22.51 3.56 11.64
CA SER A 3 -22.40 2.11 11.70
C SER A 3 -21.04 1.77 12.32
N PRO A 4 -20.95 0.82 13.28
CA PRO A 4 -19.65 0.40 13.77
C PRO A 4 -18.84 -0.09 12.56
N GLU A 5 -17.69 0.53 12.32
CA GLU A 5 -16.76 0.02 11.31
C GLU A 5 -16.39 -1.40 11.74
N PRO A 6 -16.45 -2.40 10.83
CA PRO A 6 -16.14 -3.76 11.21
C PRO A 6 -14.72 -3.82 11.76
N GLU A 7 -14.57 -4.31 13.00
CA GLU A 7 -13.26 -4.60 13.58
C GLU A 7 -12.63 -5.71 12.75
N LEU A 8 -11.54 -5.39 12.05
CA LEU A 8 -10.75 -6.37 11.33
C LEU A 8 -9.84 -7.09 12.32
N ALA A 9 -9.83 -8.42 12.25
CA ALA A 9 -8.98 -9.28 13.06
C ALA A 9 -8.18 -10.25 12.17
N VAL A 10 -7.06 -10.72 12.69
CA VAL A 10 -6.23 -11.74 12.02
C VAL A 10 -6.64 -13.11 12.55
N TYR A 11 -6.82 -14.06 11.65
CA TYR A 11 -7.20 -15.43 11.95
C TYR A 11 -6.13 -16.41 11.47
N THR A 12 -5.90 -17.50 12.20
CA THR A 12 -5.01 -18.60 11.84
C THR A 12 -5.78 -19.90 11.62
N CYS A 13 -5.39 -20.67 10.62
CA CYS A 13 -5.87 -22.02 10.42
C CYS A 13 -5.07 -22.99 11.32
N ARG A 14 -5.75 -23.69 12.23
CA ARG A 14 -5.12 -24.72 13.08
C ARG A 14 -4.44 -25.84 12.28
N SER A 15 -4.96 -26.13 11.09
CA SER A 15 -4.56 -27.30 10.31
C SER A 15 -3.39 -27.01 9.37
N CYS A 16 -3.38 -25.86 8.69
CA CYS A 16 -2.32 -25.51 7.73
C CYS A 16 -1.47 -24.30 8.12
N GLY A 17 -1.82 -23.57 9.19
CA GLY A 17 -1.08 -22.39 9.66
C GLY A 17 -1.31 -21.11 8.86
N GLU A 18 -2.16 -21.16 7.82
CA GLU A 18 -2.52 -20.01 6.99
C GLU A 18 -3.08 -18.86 7.83
N CYS A 19 -2.61 -17.63 7.58
CA CYS A 19 -3.09 -16.43 8.26
C CYS A 19 -3.98 -15.59 7.33
N ARG A 20 -5.12 -15.10 7.83
CA ARG A 20 -6.06 -14.27 7.05
C ARG A 20 -6.60 -13.09 7.84
N LEU A 21 -6.68 -11.93 7.19
CA LEU A 21 -7.36 -10.74 7.72
C LEU A 21 -8.85 -10.76 7.33
N ALA A 22 -9.76 -10.70 8.31
CA ALA A 22 -11.19 -10.69 8.05
C ALA A 22 -11.98 -9.93 9.12
N SER A 23 -13.22 -9.55 8.82
CA SER A 23 -14.15 -8.95 9.80
C SER A 23 -14.99 -9.98 10.56
N ALA A 24 -14.83 -11.26 10.24
CA ALA A 24 -15.47 -12.38 10.91
C ALA A 24 -14.67 -13.65 10.59
N ALA A 25 -14.74 -14.66 11.46
CA ALA A 25 -14.00 -15.91 11.31
C ALA A 25 -14.20 -16.55 9.92
N PRO A 26 -13.15 -16.54 9.07
CA PRO A 26 -13.22 -17.21 7.78
C PRO A 26 -13.06 -18.72 7.96
N ALA A 27 -13.47 -19.48 6.94
CA ALA A 27 -13.24 -20.93 6.91
C ALA A 27 -11.97 -21.27 6.12
N CYS A 28 -11.22 -22.27 6.61
CA CYS A 28 -10.07 -22.88 5.96
C CYS A 28 -10.01 -24.37 6.35
N CYS A 29 -9.60 -25.26 5.44
CA CYS A 29 -9.59 -26.71 5.68
C CYS A 29 -10.93 -27.27 6.21
N ASP A 30 -12.06 -26.76 5.68
CA ASP A 30 -13.43 -27.13 6.08
C ASP A 30 -13.82 -26.80 7.53
N GLU A 31 -13.00 -26.02 8.25
CA GLU A 31 -13.25 -25.59 9.63
C GLU A 31 -13.16 -24.06 9.76
N PRO A 32 -13.85 -23.44 10.74
CA PRO A 32 -13.64 -22.03 11.06
C PRO A 32 -12.22 -21.83 11.60
N MET A 33 -11.57 -20.76 11.16
CA MET A 33 -10.26 -20.34 11.66
C MET A 33 -10.39 -19.68 13.04
N ASP A 34 -9.30 -19.72 13.81
CA ASP A 34 -9.22 -19.07 15.12
C ASP A 34 -8.72 -17.65 14.98
N GLU A 35 -9.24 -16.74 15.79
CA GLU A 35 -8.68 -15.40 15.95
C GLU A 35 -7.34 -15.45 16.69
N ILE A 36 -6.38 -14.63 16.25
CA ILE A 36 -5.07 -14.49 16.87
C ILE A 36 -5.05 -13.21 17.70
N ASP A 37 -4.88 -13.35 19.02
CA ASP A 37 -4.67 -12.22 19.93
C ASP A 37 -3.19 -11.81 20.04
N ASP A 38 -2.27 -12.71 19.67
CA ASP A 38 -0.83 -12.46 19.70
C ASP A 38 -0.41 -11.57 18.52
N THR A 39 0.22 -10.43 18.85
CA THR A 39 0.69 -9.47 17.85
C THR A 39 2.21 -9.41 17.85
N VAL A 40 2.80 -9.33 16.65
CA VAL A 40 4.21 -9.00 16.49
C VAL A 40 4.37 -7.52 16.83
N PRO A 41 5.30 -7.12 17.72
CA PRO A 41 5.47 -5.73 18.11
C PRO A 41 6.08 -4.92 16.95
N VAL A 42 5.22 -4.38 16.10
CA VAL A 42 5.57 -3.42 15.05
C VAL A 42 5.02 -2.05 15.39
N GLU A 43 5.77 -0.99 15.06
CA GLU A 43 5.32 0.38 15.29
C GLU A 43 4.15 0.70 14.34
N SER A 44 3.09 1.31 14.88
CA SER A 44 1.99 1.79 14.05
C SER A 44 2.46 2.93 13.14
N PRO A 45 2.03 2.98 11.86
CA PRO A 45 2.44 4.03 10.95
C PRO A 45 1.85 5.38 11.36
N THR A 46 2.63 6.45 11.23
CA THR A 46 2.12 7.82 11.27
C THR A 46 1.44 8.19 9.95
N GLU A 47 0.56 9.20 9.94
CA GLU A 47 -0.09 9.67 8.71
C GLU A 47 0.93 10.00 7.61
N SER A 48 1.95 10.79 7.94
CA SER A 48 2.98 11.18 6.97
C SER A 48 3.78 10.00 6.44
N HIS A 49 4.06 8.99 7.28
CA HIS A 49 4.74 7.77 6.84
C HIS A 49 3.84 6.98 5.89
N LEU A 50 2.56 6.79 6.23
CA LEU A 50 1.61 6.07 5.39
C LEU A 50 1.45 6.73 4.01
N MET A 51 1.26 8.06 4.00
CA MET A 51 1.10 8.83 2.75
C MET A 51 2.29 8.67 1.81
N ARG A 52 3.51 8.64 2.36
CA ARG A 52 4.73 8.46 1.57
C ARG A 52 4.97 7.01 1.16
N ALA A 53 4.85 6.07 2.10
CA ALA A 53 5.24 4.67 1.87
C ALA A 53 4.26 3.91 0.97
N VAL A 54 2.96 4.20 1.08
CA VAL A 54 1.92 3.49 0.32
C VAL A 54 1.49 4.26 -0.92
N PHE A 55 1.38 5.59 -0.82
CA PHE A 55 0.79 6.40 -1.88
C PHE A 55 1.79 7.29 -2.62
N ASP A 56 3.07 7.31 -2.22
CA ASP A 56 4.12 8.20 -2.76
C ASP A 56 3.68 9.68 -2.81
N ILE A 57 2.84 10.12 -1.86
CA ILE A 57 2.32 11.48 -1.80
C ILE A 57 3.31 12.39 -1.08
N SER A 58 3.73 13.44 -1.78
CA SER A 58 4.59 14.50 -1.27
C SER A 58 3.84 15.58 -0.48
N GLU A 59 4.57 16.37 0.30
CA GLU A 59 3.99 17.53 1.01
C GLU A 59 3.41 18.57 0.04
N THR A 60 4.05 18.76 -1.12
CA THR A 60 3.56 19.62 -2.19
C THR A 60 2.22 19.14 -2.74
N GLU A 61 2.01 17.83 -2.90
CA GLU A 61 0.74 17.28 -3.35
C GLU A 61 -0.38 17.50 -2.31
N LEU A 62 -0.07 17.33 -1.03
CA LEU A 62 -1.02 17.67 0.04
C LEU A 62 -1.37 19.16 0.03
N GLU A 63 -0.42 20.04 -0.32
CA GLU A 63 -0.66 21.46 -0.49
C GLU A 63 -1.54 21.78 -1.70
N VAL A 64 -1.29 21.14 -2.85
CA VAL A 64 -2.16 21.22 -4.04
C VAL A 64 -3.59 20.79 -3.68
N CYS A 65 -3.76 19.67 -2.98
CA CYS A 65 -5.07 19.22 -2.51
C CYS A 65 -5.75 20.24 -1.59
N ARG A 66 -5.00 20.90 -0.68
CA ARG A 66 -5.55 21.94 0.19
C ARG A 66 -6.07 23.15 -0.60
N HIS A 67 -5.33 23.60 -1.62
CA HIS A 67 -5.80 24.68 -2.49
C HIS A 67 -7.04 24.29 -3.28
N LEU A 68 -7.08 23.08 -3.83
CA LEU A 68 -8.25 22.54 -4.53
C LEU A 68 -9.46 22.29 -3.63
N MET A 69 -9.30 22.22 -2.30
CA MET A 69 -10.42 22.16 -1.36
C MET A 69 -10.94 23.55 -0.96
N ALA A 70 -10.10 24.58 -1.07
CA ALA A 70 -10.49 25.96 -0.80
C ALA A 70 -11.18 26.60 -2.03
N GLU A 71 -10.74 26.23 -3.22
CA GLU A 71 -11.26 26.70 -4.51
C GLU A 71 -11.84 25.51 -5.28
N ASP A 72 -13.07 25.63 -5.78
CA ASP A 72 -13.77 24.50 -6.43
C ASP A 72 -13.00 23.95 -7.67
N GLU A 73 -12.34 24.82 -8.43
CA GLU A 73 -11.59 24.45 -9.64
C GLU A 73 -10.38 25.37 -9.86
N LEU A 74 -9.21 24.78 -10.14
CA LEU A 74 -7.98 25.51 -10.45
C LEU A 74 -7.27 24.97 -11.69
N THR A 75 -6.60 25.84 -12.42
CA THR A 75 -5.70 25.50 -13.52
C THR A 75 -4.28 25.19 -13.01
N VAL A 76 -3.45 24.57 -13.87
CA VAL A 76 -2.03 24.35 -13.55
C VAL A 76 -1.31 25.68 -13.29
N ASP A 77 -1.66 26.74 -14.02
CA ASP A 77 -1.00 28.05 -13.87
C ASP A 77 -1.33 28.71 -12.54
N GLU A 78 -2.59 28.63 -12.11
CA GLU A 78 -3.01 29.13 -10.79
C GLU A 78 -2.31 28.34 -9.68
N LEU A 79 -2.29 27.01 -9.78
CA LEU A 79 -1.62 26.15 -8.80
C LEU A 79 -0.10 26.40 -8.73
N THR A 80 0.55 26.61 -9.87
CA THR A 80 1.98 26.98 -9.96
C THR A 80 2.28 28.23 -9.12
N GLY A 81 1.42 29.25 -9.21
CA GLY A 81 1.56 30.47 -8.42
C GLY A 81 1.27 30.27 -6.92
N LEU A 82 0.36 29.35 -6.57
CA LEU A 82 -0.04 29.10 -5.19
C LEU A 82 1.01 28.30 -4.40
N VAL A 83 1.62 27.28 -5.01
CA VAL A 83 2.59 26.39 -4.32
C VAL A 83 4.06 26.79 -4.55
N ASP A 84 4.32 27.85 -5.30
CA ASP A 84 5.66 28.32 -5.67
C ASP A 84 6.52 27.19 -6.29
N ARG A 85 5.96 26.49 -7.28
CA ARG A 85 6.64 25.39 -8.00
C ARG A 85 6.44 25.51 -9.49
N ASP A 86 7.44 25.08 -10.25
CA ASP A 86 7.38 25.10 -11.70
C ASP A 86 6.22 24.26 -12.25
N ARG A 87 5.70 24.71 -13.40
CA ARG A 87 4.55 24.10 -14.09
C ARG A 87 4.73 22.60 -14.33
N SER A 88 5.94 22.14 -14.65
CA SER A 88 6.24 20.72 -14.89
C SER A 88 6.06 19.88 -13.63
N VAL A 89 6.47 20.40 -12.48
CA VAL A 89 6.35 19.76 -11.17
C VAL A 89 4.88 19.69 -10.77
N VAL A 90 4.15 20.81 -10.85
CA VAL A 90 2.71 20.85 -10.56
C VAL A 90 1.92 19.91 -11.47
N THR A 91 2.26 19.85 -12.76
CA THR A 91 1.61 18.93 -13.71
C THR A 91 1.84 17.48 -13.33
N ARG A 92 3.06 17.10 -12.93
CA ARG A 92 3.37 15.74 -12.48
C ARG A 92 2.55 15.38 -11.25
N HIS A 93 2.53 16.26 -10.24
CA HIS A 93 1.76 16.07 -9.02
C HIS A 93 0.25 15.94 -9.30
N LEU A 94 -0.31 16.78 -10.17
CA LEU A 94 -1.71 16.69 -10.54
C LEU A 94 -2.04 15.39 -11.27
N ASN A 95 -1.18 14.92 -12.18
CA ASN A 95 -1.40 13.64 -12.86
C ASN A 95 -1.39 12.49 -11.84
N HIS A 96 -0.43 12.49 -10.92
CA HIS A 96 -0.36 11.49 -9.86
C HIS A 96 -1.60 11.51 -8.95
N LEU A 97 -2.04 12.69 -8.51
CA LEU A 97 -3.27 12.84 -7.72
C LEU A 97 -4.54 12.43 -8.47
N VAL A 98 -4.56 12.58 -9.80
CA VAL A 98 -5.65 12.08 -10.66
C VAL A 98 -5.61 10.56 -10.77
N GLU A 99 -4.43 9.96 -10.91
CA GLU A 99 -4.24 8.49 -10.93
C GLU A 99 -4.68 7.86 -9.61
N LEU A 100 -4.32 8.47 -8.47
CA LEU A 100 -4.82 8.10 -7.14
C LEU A 100 -6.32 8.38 -6.95
N GLY A 101 -6.95 9.09 -7.88
CA GLY A 101 -8.37 9.39 -7.86
C GLY A 101 -8.78 10.40 -6.79
N MET A 102 -7.87 11.25 -6.32
CA MET A 102 -8.15 12.32 -5.35
C MET A 102 -8.62 13.60 -6.02
N VAL A 103 -8.11 13.83 -7.22
CA VAL A 103 -8.38 15.01 -8.04
C VAL A 103 -9.03 14.56 -9.34
N GLU A 104 -9.93 15.39 -9.88
CA GLU A 104 -10.49 15.21 -11.20
C GLU A 104 -9.90 16.22 -12.16
N LYS A 105 -9.69 15.79 -13.41
CA LYS A 105 -9.20 16.63 -14.50
C LYS A 105 -10.31 16.84 -15.50
N HIS A 106 -10.70 18.08 -15.70
CA HIS A 106 -11.71 18.49 -16.66
C HIS A 106 -11.09 19.43 -17.70
N SER A 107 -11.62 19.42 -18.93
CA SER A 107 -11.15 20.32 -19.98
C SER A 107 -12.26 21.31 -20.33
N ARG A 108 -11.97 22.60 -20.16
CA ARG A 108 -12.90 23.70 -20.45
C ARG A 108 -12.53 24.42 -21.73
N VAL A 109 -13.56 24.83 -22.46
CA VAL A 109 -13.41 25.67 -23.65
C VAL A 109 -13.45 27.12 -23.21
N LEU A 110 -12.44 27.89 -23.62
CA LEU A 110 -12.35 29.31 -23.38
C LEU A 110 -13.18 30.08 -24.43
N SER A 111 -13.57 31.31 -24.09
CA SER A 111 -14.34 32.18 -24.98
C SER A 111 -13.64 32.48 -26.31
N ASN A 112 -12.30 32.36 -26.36
CA ASN A 112 -11.49 32.52 -27.57
C ASN A 112 -11.33 31.23 -28.41
N GLY A 113 -12.03 30.14 -28.05
CA GLY A 113 -11.92 28.84 -28.70
C GLY A 113 -10.73 27.99 -28.25
N GLY A 114 -9.89 28.47 -27.33
CA GLY A 114 -8.84 27.68 -26.69
C GLY A 114 -9.39 26.64 -25.71
N ARG A 115 -8.56 25.70 -25.29
CA ARG A 115 -8.91 24.74 -24.23
C ARG A 115 -7.94 24.87 -23.07
N VAL A 116 -8.47 24.80 -21.85
CA VAL A 116 -7.68 24.77 -20.62
C VAL A 116 -8.07 23.55 -19.79
N ASN A 117 -7.09 22.94 -19.13
CA ASN A 117 -7.35 21.89 -18.14
C ASN A 117 -7.57 22.56 -16.78
N VAL A 118 -8.68 22.23 -16.16
CA VAL A 118 -9.00 22.59 -14.78
C VAL A 118 -9.04 21.32 -13.94
N TYR A 119 -8.73 21.47 -12.66
CA TYR A 119 -8.64 20.41 -11.70
C TYR A 119 -9.55 20.74 -10.52
N SER A 120 -10.26 19.74 -9.99
CA SER A 120 -11.12 19.89 -8.83
C SER A 120 -10.90 18.75 -7.85
N HIS A 121 -11.15 19.02 -6.56
CA HIS A 121 -11.08 17.96 -5.55
C HIS A 121 -12.28 17.00 -5.69
N ARG A 122 -12.07 15.72 -5.36
CA ARG A 122 -13.19 14.81 -5.09
C ARG A 122 -13.74 15.01 -3.70
N SER A 123 -14.98 14.54 -3.48
CA SER A 123 -15.57 14.56 -2.14
C SER A 123 -14.71 13.79 -1.12
N ALA A 124 -14.70 14.23 0.14
CA ALA A 124 -13.94 13.56 1.20
C ALA A 124 -14.28 12.07 1.34
N ALA A 125 -15.53 11.68 1.08
CA ALA A 125 -15.95 10.28 1.06
C ALA A 125 -15.30 9.49 -0.09
N ALA A 126 -15.24 10.07 -1.29
CA ALA A 126 -14.57 9.44 -2.43
C ALA A 126 -13.06 9.32 -2.20
N VAL A 127 -12.41 10.37 -1.71
CA VAL A 127 -10.97 10.36 -1.37
C VAL A 127 -10.66 9.31 -0.31
N ARG A 128 -11.44 9.26 0.79
CA ARG A 128 -11.27 8.24 1.85
C ARG A 128 -11.43 6.82 1.31
N ARG A 129 -12.38 6.62 0.38
CA ARG A 129 -12.55 5.31 -0.28
C ARG A 129 -11.33 4.94 -1.11
N GLN A 130 -10.75 5.88 -1.87
CA GLN A 130 -9.53 5.60 -2.66
C GLN A 130 -8.35 5.26 -1.77
N PHE A 131 -8.13 6.00 -0.68
CA PHE A 131 -7.10 5.66 0.30
C PHE A 131 -7.29 4.25 0.87
N LYS A 132 -8.49 3.88 1.32
CA LYS A 132 -8.75 2.53 1.83
C LYS A 132 -8.50 1.45 0.76
N LEU A 133 -8.93 1.69 -0.48
CA LEU A 133 -8.71 0.75 -1.58
C LEU A 133 -7.21 0.56 -1.86
N GLY A 134 -6.47 1.65 -2.03
CA GLY A 134 -5.03 1.59 -2.29
C GLY A 134 -4.26 0.93 -1.14
N LEU A 135 -4.64 1.20 0.12
CA LEU A 135 -4.04 0.55 1.27
C LEU A 135 -4.26 -0.96 1.28
N TYR A 136 -5.48 -1.43 0.95
CA TYR A 136 -5.76 -2.86 0.89
C TYR A 136 -5.05 -3.54 -0.27
N THR A 137 -4.97 -2.90 -1.44
CA THR A 137 -4.17 -3.41 -2.57
C THR A 137 -2.70 -3.53 -2.18
N TRP A 138 -2.13 -2.48 -1.60
CA TRP A 138 -0.75 -2.49 -1.14
C TRP A 138 -0.49 -3.57 -0.06
N LEU A 139 -1.45 -3.77 0.86
CA LEU A 139 -1.35 -4.81 1.89
C LEU A 139 -1.33 -6.20 1.25
N THR A 140 -2.20 -6.48 0.28
CA THR A 140 -2.20 -7.76 -0.45
C THR A 140 -0.84 -7.98 -1.13
N ASP A 141 -0.35 -7.00 -1.87
CA ASP A 141 0.95 -7.09 -2.55
C ASP A 141 2.10 -7.30 -1.53
N ALA A 142 2.04 -6.64 -0.37
CA ALA A 142 3.04 -6.77 0.68
C ALA A 142 3.02 -8.16 1.35
N VAL A 143 1.83 -8.77 1.51
CA VAL A 143 1.70 -10.14 1.99
C VAL A 143 2.32 -11.11 0.99
N ASP A 144 2.03 -10.96 -0.30
CA ASP A 144 2.63 -11.81 -1.36
C ASP A 144 4.17 -11.75 -1.32
N VAL A 145 4.75 -10.56 -1.13
CA VAL A 145 6.20 -10.39 -0.96
C VAL A 145 6.74 -11.13 0.28
N VAL A 146 6.00 -11.16 1.38
CA VAL A 146 6.39 -11.88 2.61
C VAL A 146 6.32 -13.39 2.40
N ASP A 147 5.30 -13.87 1.70
CA ASP A 147 5.11 -15.28 1.39
C ASP A 147 6.25 -15.79 0.48
N ASP A 148 6.58 -15.04 -0.57
CA ASP A 148 7.72 -15.33 -1.46
C ASP A 148 9.06 -15.38 -0.70
N LEU A 149 9.29 -14.44 0.22
CA LEU A 149 10.50 -14.40 1.04
C LEU A 149 10.63 -15.62 1.96
N SER A 150 9.50 -16.15 2.41
CA SER A 150 9.45 -17.30 3.30
C SER A 150 9.88 -18.57 2.56
N GLU A 151 9.41 -18.79 1.33
CA GLU A 151 9.81 -19.92 0.50
C GLU A 151 11.32 -19.88 0.19
N ASP A 152 11.81 -18.77 -0.36
CA ASP A 152 13.21 -18.60 -0.79
C ASP A 152 14.24 -18.74 0.34
N LYS A 153 13.90 -18.25 1.54
CA LYS A 153 14.83 -18.22 2.68
C LYS A 153 14.78 -19.52 3.47
N ILE A 154 13.63 -20.18 3.55
CA ILE A 154 13.49 -21.51 4.15
C ILE A 154 14.25 -22.54 3.32
N GLU A 155 14.18 -22.50 1.99
CA GLU A 155 14.94 -23.42 1.12
C GLU A 155 16.46 -23.32 1.35
N ARG A 156 16.99 -22.10 1.52
CA ARG A 156 18.43 -21.88 1.79
C ARG A 156 18.88 -22.33 3.19
N LEU A 157 17.97 -22.35 4.16
CA LEU A 157 18.26 -22.82 5.52
C LEU A 157 18.10 -24.34 5.66
N VAL A 158 17.16 -24.95 4.93
CA VAL A 158 16.88 -26.39 4.98
C VAL A 158 17.80 -27.20 4.04
N GLY A 159 18.32 -26.61 2.96
CA GLY A 159 19.26 -27.26 2.04
C GLY A 159 20.73 -27.31 2.50
N GLY A 160 21.05 -26.80 3.70
CA GLY A 160 22.42 -26.66 4.21
C GLY A 160 22.95 -27.82 5.08
N THR A 161 22.16 -28.86 5.32
CA THR A 161 22.57 -30.01 6.14
C THR A 161 22.38 -31.31 5.39
N ASP A 162 23.25 -31.59 4.42
CA ASP A 162 23.51 -32.97 3.99
C ASP A 162 24.84 -33.12 3.22
N GLU A 163 25.95 -32.62 3.76
CA GLU A 163 27.29 -33.14 3.42
C GLU A 163 28.18 -33.22 4.67
N GLY A 164 27.74 -34.01 5.65
CA GLY A 164 28.60 -34.55 6.70
C GLY A 164 29.53 -35.60 6.09
N GLY A 165 30.74 -35.18 5.71
CA GLY A 165 31.74 -35.98 5.02
C GLY A 165 32.04 -37.34 5.67
N ARG A 166 31.87 -38.40 4.89
CA ARG A 166 32.59 -39.67 5.09
C ARG A 166 34.04 -39.46 4.63
N GLY A 167 34.88 -38.94 5.53
CA GLY A 167 36.33 -38.94 5.31
C GLY A 167 36.83 -40.36 5.05
N PRO A 168 37.83 -40.55 4.18
CA PRO A 168 38.36 -41.89 3.90
C PRO A 168 39.03 -42.44 5.17
N VAL A 169 38.57 -43.61 5.62
CA VAL A 169 39.23 -44.37 6.67
C VAL A 169 40.52 -44.93 6.09
N ILE A 170 41.65 -44.36 6.50
CA ILE A 170 42.97 -44.92 6.24
C ILE A 170 43.14 -46.06 7.24
N VAL A 171 43.19 -47.29 6.74
CA VAL A 171 43.57 -48.47 7.53
C VAL A 171 45.09 -48.61 7.43
N ASP A 172 45.79 -48.23 8.51
CA ASP A 172 47.18 -48.62 8.70
C ASP A 172 47.23 -50.14 8.87
N GLY A 173 48.01 -50.79 8.00
CA GLY A 173 48.31 -52.21 8.06
C GLY A 173 49.54 -52.42 8.93
N ASP A 174 49.36 -53.11 10.05
CA ASP A 174 50.45 -53.68 10.83
C ASP A 174 50.52 -55.20 10.58
N GLU A 175 51.74 -55.61 10.18
CA GLU A 175 52.38 -56.94 10.25
C GLU A 175 52.00 -58.06 9.25
#